data_AF-A0A352VSG9-F1
#
_entry.id   AF-A0A352VSG9-F1
#
_cell.length_a   1.000
_cell.length_b   1.000
_cell.length_c   1.000
_cell.angle_alpha   90.00
_cell.angle_beta   90.00
_cell.angle_gamma   90.00
#
_symmetry.space_group_name_H-M   'P 1'
#
loop_
_entity.id
_entity.type
_entity.pdbx_description
1 polymer ?
#
loop_
_entity_poly.entity_id
_entity_poly.type
_entity_poly.pdbx_seq_one_letter_code
_entity_poly.pdbx_strand_id
1 'polypeptide(L)'
;FDRALKTLVRDLYQSMYHAEGVGLAAPQIGISKRVVVIDLRKDDEPDVRLALINPRVVWHSDEKDKSAEGCLSIPGLEEVVQRPSDVHVEGMDPDGQPVRVEAQDLFARALQHEIDHL
;
A
#
# COMPACT_ATOMS: atom_id res chain seq x y z
N PHE A 1 -8.07 7.27 15.78
CA PHE A 1 -8.75 7.80 14.59
C PHE A 1 -9.10 9.24 14.87
N ASP A 2 -8.16 10.14 14.59
CA ASP A 2 -8.23 11.55 14.95
C ASP A 2 -7.76 12.44 13.80
N ARG A 3 -7.71 13.75 14.04
CA ARG A 3 -7.24 14.71 13.05
C ARG A 3 -5.78 14.47 12.66
N ALA A 4 -4.92 14.10 13.61
CA ALA A 4 -3.50 13.85 13.36
C ALA A 4 -3.29 12.67 12.42
N LEU A 5 -4.07 11.59 12.56
CA LEU A 5 -4.08 10.46 11.63
C LEU A 5 -4.49 10.89 10.22
N LYS A 6 -5.56 11.68 10.09
CA LYS A 6 -6.02 12.16 8.78
C LYS A 6 -4.99 13.07 8.10
N THR A 7 -4.31 13.90 8.88
CA THR A 7 -3.16 14.69 8.40
C THR A 7 -2.03 13.78 7.92
N LEU A 8 -1.65 12.77 8.69
CA LEU A 8 -0.63 11.81 8.28
C LEU A 8 -0.97 11.11 6.96
N VAL A 9 -2.20 10.62 6.80
CA VAL A 9 -2.64 9.99 5.54
C VAL A 9 -2.50 10.95 4.36
N ARG A 10 -2.90 12.21 4.52
CA ARG A 10 -2.71 13.24 3.48
C ARG A 10 -1.24 13.46 3.17
N ASP A 11 -0.39 13.57 4.19
CA ASP A 11 1.04 13.84 4.02
C ASP A 11 1.74 12.65 3.34
N LEU A 12 1.30 11.40 3.60
CA LEU A 12 1.75 10.22 2.88
C LEU A 12 1.39 10.27 1.39
N TYR A 13 0.12 10.57 1.07
CA TYR A 13 -0.28 10.75 -0.34
C TYR A 13 0.53 11.84 -1.03
N GLN A 14 0.72 13.00 -0.38
CA GLN A 14 1.51 14.09 -0.95
C GLN A 14 2.96 13.67 -1.22
N SER A 15 3.58 12.98 -0.27
CA SER A 15 4.96 12.48 -0.40
C SER A 15 5.07 11.44 -1.51
N MET A 16 4.13 10.50 -1.57
CA MET A 16 4.04 9.46 -2.60
C MET A 16 3.95 10.08 -4.00
N TYR A 17 3.06 11.05 -4.21
CA TYR A 17 2.92 11.72 -5.51
C TYR A 17 4.16 12.56 -5.88
N HIS A 18 4.77 13.24 -4.92
CA HIS A 18 6.02 13.98 -5.15
C HIS A 18 7.17 13.09 -5.61
N ALA A 19 7.17 11.84 -5.17
CA ALA A 19 8.17 10.85 -5.53
C ALA A 19 7.73 9.96 -6.72
N GLU A 20 6.62 10.31 -7.38
CA GLU A 20 6.06 9.57 -8.53
C GLU A 20 5.80 8.08 -8.24
N GLY A 21 5.47 7.73 -6.99
CA GLY A 21 5.16 6.37 -6.57
C GLY A 21 3.67 6.04 -6.55
N VAL A 22 3.38 4.75 -6.42
CA VAL A 22 2.00 4.20 -6.37
C VAL A 22 1.60 3.68 -4.99
N GLY A 23 2.54 3.62 -4.04
CA GLY A 23 2.35 3.18 -2.67
C GLY A 23 3.35 3.87 -1.74
N LEU A 24 2.95 4.05 -0.48
CA LEU A 24 3.84 4.52 0.59
C LEU A 24 3.36 4.12 1.98
N ALA A 25 4.29 3.66 2.81
CA ALA A 25 4.11 3.35 4.22
C ALA A 25 4.69 4.44 5.13
N ALA A 26 4.05 4.68 6.28
CA ALA A 26 4.51 5.70 7.24
C ALA A 26 5.98 5.54 7.71
N PRO A 27 6.53 4.33 7.90
CA PRO A 27 7.93 4.15 8.25
C PRO A 27 8.91 4.74 7.22
N GLN A 28 8.54 4.80 5.93
CA GLN A 28 9.39 5.36 4.87
C GLN A 28 9.59 6.88 5.00
N ILE A 29 8.71 7.57 5.72
CA ILE A 29 8.87 9.00 6.06
C ILE A 29 9.28 9.20 7.54
N GLY A 30 9.81 8.15 8.18
CA GLY A 30 10.33 8.21 9.55
C GLY A 30 9.25 8.17 10.65
N ILE A 31 8.01 7.80 10.30
CA ILE A 31 6.90 7.74 11.25
C ILE A 31 6.58 6.27 11.56
N SER A 32 6.91 5.84 12.78
CA SER A 32 6.67 4.47 13.26
C SER A 32 5.18 4.21 13.58
N LYS A 33 4.33 4.24 12.56
CA LYS A 33 2.90 3.89 12.63
C LYS A 33 2.54 2.90 11.53
N ARG A 34 1.60 2.00 11.82
CA ARG A 34 1.10 1.03 10.85
C ARG A 34 0.04 1.66 9.93
N VAL A 35 0.48 2.52 9.01
CA VAL A 35 -0.38 3.22 8.05
C VAL A 35 0.23 3.13 6.66
N VAL A 36 -0.57 2.72 5.68
CA VAL A 36 -0.18 2.65 4.26
C VAL A 36 -1.18 3.41 3.40
N VAL A 37 -0.68 3.98 2.30
CA VAL A 37 -1.50 4.56 1.23
C VAL A 37 -1.11 3.93 -0.10
N ILE A 38 -2.09 3.73 -0.97
CA ILE A 38 -1.93 3.20 -2.33
C ILE A 38 -2.80 4.00 -3.27
N ASP A 39 -2.27 4.30 -4.44
CA ASP A 39 -3.01 4.94 -5.51
C ASP A 39 -2.54 4.38 -6.88
N LEU A 40 -3.41 3.57 -7.48
CA LEU A 40 -3.19 2.91 -8.78
C LEU A 40 -4.15 3.45 -9.84
N ARG A 41 -4.71 4.64 -9.64
CA ARG A 41 -5.62 5.26 -10.60
C ARG A 41 -4.91 5.43 -11.94
N LYS A 42 -5.56 4.94 -13.00
CA LYS A 42 -5.19 5.15 -14.40
C LYS A 42 -6.41 5.70 -15.13
N ASP A 43 -6.17 6.44 -16.22
CA ASP A 43 -7.21 7.18 -16.95
C ASP A 43 -8.44 6.34 -17.38
N ASP A 44 -8.32 5.01 -17.49
CA ASP A 44 -9.37 4.09 -17.96
C ASP A 44 -9.67 2.89 -17.03
N GLU A 45 -9.13 2.84 -15.80
CA GLU A 45 -9.34 1.73 -14.84
C GLU A 45 -10.11 2.20 -13.59
N PRO A 46 -10.83 1.31 -12.87
CA PRO A 46 -11.51 1.68 -11.63
C PRO A 46 -10.53 2.34 -10.65
N ASP A 47 -10.95 3.45 -10.06
CA ASP A 47 -10.12 4.27 -9.18
C ASP A 47 -9.69 3.49 -7.92
N VAL A 48 -8.51 2.89 -7.92
CA VAL A 48 -7.94 2.22 -6.73
C VAL A 48 -7.11 3.24 -5.95
N ARG A 49 -7.77 3.98 -5.06
CA ARG A 49 -7.11 4.83 -4.07
C ARG A 49 -7.53 4.42 -2.66
N LEU A 50 -6.56 4.01 -1.84
CA LEU A 50 -6.83 3.36 -0.56
C LEU A 50 -5.84 3.82 0.52
N ALA A 51 -6.35 4.11 1.71
CA ALA A 51 -5.55 4.27 2.92
C ALA A 51 -5.98 3.20 3.94
N LEU A 52 -5.02 2.44 4.48
CA LEU A 52 -5.27 1.39 5.46
C LEU A 52 -4.46 1.61 6.72
N ILE A 53 -5.13 1.46 7.85
CA ILE A 53 -4.57 1.55 9.20
C ILE A 53 -4.59 0.15 9.82
N ASN A 54 -3.47 -0.23 10.43
CA ASN A 54 -3.24 -1.57 10.99
C ASN A 54 -3.57 -2.71 10.00
N PRO A 55 -3.12 -2.65 8.73
CA PRO A 55 -3.42 -3.72 7.79
C PRO A 55 -2.78 -5.04 8.22
N ARG A 56 -3.48 -6.15 7.95
CA ARG A 56 -2.98 -7.52 8.02
C ARG A 56 -3.44 -8.31 6.81
N VAL A 57 -2.55 -9.10 6.21
CA VAL A 57 -2.93 -10.13 5.25
C VAL A 57 -3.61 -11.27 6.02
N VAL A 58 -4.85 -11.61 5.67
CA VAL A 58 -5.62 -12.70 6.30
C VAL A 58 -5.74 -13.94 5.43
N TRP A 59 -5.46 -13.79 4.14
CA TRP A 59 -5.42 -14.87 3.17
C TRP A 59 -4.54 -14.45 1.99
N HIS A 60 -3.90 -15.41 1.34
CA HIS A 60 -3.15 -15.22 0.12
C HIS A 60 -3.31 -16.43 -0.80
N SER A 61 -3.17 -16.24 -2.10
CA SER A 61 -3.18 -17.35 -3.06
C SER A 61 -1.93 -18.23 -2.95
N ASP A 62 -2.04 -19.47 -3.47
CA ASP A 62 -0.89 -20.35 -3.74
C ASP A 62 -0.17 -19.95 -5.03
N GLU A 63 -0.91 -19.39 -5.99
CA GLU A 63 -0.36 -18.82 -7.22
C GLU A 63 0.52 -17.61 -6.89
N LYS A 64 1.65 -17.50 -7.59
CA LYS A 64 2.63 -16.46 -7.35
C LYS A 64 2.97 -15.74 -8.64
N ASP A 65 2.98 -14.43 -8.57
CA ASP A 65 3.47 -13.57 -9.63
C ASP A 65 4.95 -13.21 -9.37
N LYS A 66 5.75 -13.16 -10.44
CA LYS A 66 7.17 -12.78 -10.38
C LYS A 66 7.39 -11.59 -11.29
N SER A 67 7.57 -10.42 -10.70
CA SER A 67 7.69 -9.14 -11.40
C SER A 67 8.73 -8.25 -10.74
N ALA A 68 9.18 -7.23 -11.47
CA ALA A 68 10.10 -6.22 -10.96
C ALA A 68 9.36 -5.27 -10.00
N GLU A 69 10.01 -4.93 -8.88
CA GLU A 69 9.57 -3.93 -7.92
C GLU A 69 10.64 -2.87 -7.76
N GLY A 70 10.21 -1.60 -7.79
CA GLY A 70 10.99 -0.47 -7.28
C GLY A 70 10.49 -0.07 -5.89
N CYS A 71 11.31 0.69 -5.15
CA CYS A 71 10.92 1.22 -3.85
C CYS A 71 11.35 2.68 -3.71
N LEU A 72 10.46 3.56 -3.26
CA LEU A 72 10.78 4.97 -3.01
C LEU A 72 11.87 5.17 -1.96
N SER A 73 12.07 4.19 -1.06
CA SER A 73 13.14 4.22 -0.06
C SER A 73 14.52 3.90 -0.64
N ILE A 74 14.60 3.31 -1.84
CA ILE A 74 15.86 2.90 -2.49
C ILE A 74 15.83 3.33 -3.97
N PRO A 75 16.01 4.63 -4.26
CA PRO A 75 15.85 5.16 -5.61
C PRO A 75 16.80 4.52 -6.64
N GLY A 76 16.25 4.14 -7.79
CA GLY A 76 17.01 3.57 -8.91
C GLY A 76 17.35 2.08 -8.80
N LEU A 77 16.93 1.41 -7.72
CA LEU A 77 17.03 -0.04 -7.59
C LEU A 77 15.70 -0.69 -7.97
N GLU A 78 15.75 -1.63 -8.90
CA GLU A 78 14.65 -2.53 -9.22
C GLU A 78 15.09 -3.97 -8.99
N GLU A 79 14.27 -4.73 -8.29
CA GLU A 79 14.53 -6.14 -7.98
C GLU A 79 13.34 -7.01 -8.38
N VAL A 80 13.62 -8.22 -8.86
CA VAL A 80 12.56 -9.15 -9.24
C VAL A 80 12.10 -9.94 -8.02
N VAL A 81 10.89 -9.66 -7.55
CA VAL A 81 10.31 -10.25 -6.33
C VAL A 81 9.16 -11.18 -6.68
N GLN A 82 9.11 -12.34 -6.03
CA GLN A 82 8.00 -13.28 -6.16
C GLN A 82 7.02 -13.11 -4.98
N ARG A 83 5.74 -12.85 -5.28
CA ARG A 83 4.68 -12.66 -4.28
C ARG A 83 3.43 -13.45 -4.67
N PRO A 84 2.57 -13.84 -3.70
CA PRO A 84 1.20 -14.24 -3.99
C PRO A 84 0.51 -13.28 -4.97
N SER A 85 -0.16 -13.84 -5.97
CA SER A 85 -0.92 -13.08 -6.99
C SER A 85 -2.13 -12.34 -6.40
N ASP A 86 -2.70 -12.90 -5.33
CA ASP A 86 -3.92 -12.43 -4.71
C ASP A 86 -3.75 -12.41 -3.19
N VAL A 87 -4.32 -11.39 -2.55
CA VAL A 87 -4.36 -11.28 -1.09
C VAL A 87 -5.69 -10.74 -0.61
N HIS A 88 -6.13 -11.21 0.56
CA HIS A 88 -7.18 -10.55 1.33
C HIS A 88 -6.53 -9.83 2.50
N VAL A 89 -6.81 -8.54 2.63
CA VAL A 89 -6.27 -7.68 3.68
C VAL A 89 -7.41 -7.14 4.53
N GLU A 90 -7.23 -7.18 5.85
CA GLU A 90 -8.12 -6.53 6.81
C GLU A 90 -7.39 -5.37 7.48
N GLY A 91 -8.11 -4.29 7.75
CA GLY A 91 -7.60 -3.14 8.48
C GLY A 91 -8.73 -2.17 8.82
N MET A 92 -8.37 -0.90 9.00
CA MET A 92 -9.32 0.18 9.23
C MET A 92 -9.07 1.33 8.25
N ASP A 93 -10.12 2.06 7.92
CA ASP A 93 -10.02 3.32 7.18
C ASP A 93 -9.58 4.49 8.11
N PRO A 94 -9.31 5.70 7.57
CA PRO A 94 -8.93 6.86 8.38
C PRO A 94 -9.99 7.33 9.39
N ASP A 95 -11.24 6.90 9.24
CA ASP A 95 -12.36 7.16 10.14
C ASP A 95 -12.53 6.05 11.21
N GLY A 96 -11.73 4.98 11.13
CA GLY A 96 -11.75 3.85 12.06
C GLY A 96 -12.80 2.79 11.74
N GLN A 97 -13.41 2.84 10.56
CA GLN A 97 -14.31 1.79 10.11
C GLN A 97 -13.50 0.59 9.62
N PRO A 98 -13.93 -0.65 9.94
CA PRO A 98 -13.26 -1.84 9.44
C PRO A 98 -13.38 -1.92 7.91
N VAL A 99 -12.27 -2.27 7.27
CA VAL A 99 -12.19 -2.46 5.82
C VAL A 99 -11.61 -3.83 5.54
N ARG A 100 -12.21 -4.53 4.58
CA ARG A 100 -11.68 -5.75 3.98
C ARG A 100 -11.46 -5.49 2.50
N VAL A 101 -10.27 -5.81 2.03
CA VAL A 101 -9.82 -5.59 0.66
C VAL A 101 -9.45 -6.94 0.07
N GLU A 102 -10.06 -7.26 -1.06
CA GLU A 102 -9.64 -8.37 -1.92
C GLU A 102 -8.89 -7.74 -3.09
N ALA A 103 -7.62 -8.09 -3.21
CA ALA A 103 -6.71 -7.47 -4.17
C ALA A 103 -6.04 -8.55 -5.01
N GLN A 104 -5.85 -8.23 -6.29
CA GLN A 104 -5.24 -9.10 -7.29
C GLN A 104 -4.16 -8.31 -8.05
N ASP A 105 -3.29 -9.02 -8.75
CA ASP A 105 -2.29 -8.47 -9.68
C ASP A 105 -1.45 -7.34 -9.05
N LEU A 106 -1.37 -6.19 -9.74
CA LEU A 106 -0.61 -5.04 -9.30
C LEU A 106 -1.08 -4.49 -7.95
N PHE A 107 -2.39 -4.55 -7.67
CA PHE A 107 -2.92 -4.06 -6.40
C PHE A 107 -2.53 -4.98 -5.24
N ALA A 108 -2.58 -6.30 -5.45
CA ALA A 108 -2.08 -7.27 -4.47
C ALA A 108 -0.59 -7.05 -4.20
N ARG A 109 0.21 -6.84 -5.26
CA ARG A 109 1.65 -6.61 -5.13
C ARG A 109 1.97 -5.34 -4.36
N ALA A 110 1.34 -4.22 -4.72
CA ALA A 110 1.52 -2.95 -4.03
C ALA A 110 1.14 -3.05 -2.55
N LEU A 111 -0.01 -3.68 -2.24
CA LEU A 111 -0.43 -3.90 -0.84
C LEU A 111 0.59 -4.70 -0.04
N GLN A 112 1.07 -5.82 -0.59
CA GLN A 112 2.05 -6.65 0.09
C GLN A 112 3.37 -5.90 0.31
N HIS A 113 3.84 -5.14 -0.69
CA HIS A 113 5.04 -4.31 -0.57
C HIS A 113 4.92 -3.28 0.55
N GLU A 114 3.82 -2.52 0.58
CA GLU A 114 3.63 -1.50 1.61
C GLU A 114 3.42 -2.09 3.01
N ILE A 115 2.81 -3.27 3.11
CA ILE A 115 2.65 -3.99 4.38
C ILE A 115 4.00 -4.49 4.92
N ASP A 116 4.94 -4.90 4.06
CA ASP A 116 6.27 -5.34 4.48
C ASP A 116 7.11 -4.21 5.11
N HIS A 117 6.80 -2.94 4.81
CA HIS A 117 7.44 -1.78 5.45
C HIS A 117 6.98 -1.52 6.89
N LEU A 118 5.90 -2.17 7.37
CA LEU A 118 5.21 -1.85 8.66
C LEU A 118 5.68 -2.62 9.89
#